data_AF-A0A923WCE9-F1
#
_entry.id   AF-A0A923WCE9-F1
#
_cell.length_a   1.000
_cell.length_b   1.000
_cell.length_c   1.000
_cell.angle_alpha   90.00
_cell.angle_beta   90.00
_cell.angle_gamma   90.00
#
_symmetry.space_group_name_H-M   'P 1'
#
loop_
_entity.id
_entity.type
_entity.pdbx_description
1 polymer ?
#
loop_
_entity_poly.entity_id
_entity_poly.type
_entity_poly.pdbx_seq_one_letter_code
_entity_poly.pdbx_strand_id
1 'polypeptide(L)'
;MMPLWLAWSLNLPLLALAGAALWRHTGRGQPNARWFAPALAARLAGGMALGLVYVSPWLGRIDNGGDTLALHTHAAEYHAWAAADPVGYVRLLLSSADQPGAPMRQYAAYSNSFFFVRLLSVLQFLTAADYWLSGLWLSLAAFAGSWLLARELGRVVPGARLGAYVGALAWPSGVFWLSGVSKDALLLAFMGAFTAAALRLVYPVAAPAEPPALAARSGWWTLLLANGWLFWKIKFFIAAVVFVVLGALAVTERLRVSRFARHRPWLRGWALFGIAALALAPLSRVAHRAFRPEYLLIQIPLNQAALLGHDPLQPELRLPLTASLASSARNAPAAALGTFTRPWPWEGTG
;
A
#
# COMPACT_ATOMS: atom_id res chain seq x y z
N MET A 1 1.64 -26.39 -17.58
CA MET A 1 2.37 -25.30 -16.90
C MET A 1 3.39 -24.74 -17.87
N MET A 2 3.52 -23.41 -17.97
CA MET A 2 4.52 -22.78 -18.84
C MET A 2 5.93 -23.04 -18.28
N PRO A 3 6.92 -23.45 -19.08
CA PRO A 3 8.27 -23.65 -18.58
C PRO A 3 8.87 -22.31 -18.11
N LEU A 4 9.66 -22.35 -17.03
CA LEU A 4 10.21 -21.15 -16.39
C LEU A 4 11.01 -20.28 -17.36
N TRP A 5 11.87 -20.87 -18.19
CA TRP A 5 12.66 -20.10 -19.17
C TRP A 5 11.78 -19.28 -20.13
N LEU A 6 10.61 -19.82 -20.53
CA LEU A 6 9.66 -19.12 -21.39
C LEU A 6 8.96 -17.99 -20.64
N ALA A 7 8.61 -18.21 -19.37
CA ALA A 7 8.03 -17.18 -18.52
C ALA A 7 8.97 -15.96 -18.43
N TRP A 8 10.25 -16.21 -18.15
CA TRP A 8 11.27 -15.16 -18.07
C TRP A 8 11.55 -14.49 -19.41
N SER A 9 11.65 -15.25 -20.50
CA SER A 9 11.91 -14.69 -21.84
C SER A 9 10.77 -13.79 -22.33
N LEU A 10 9.52 -14.05 -21.91
CA LEU A 10 8.37 -13.21 -22.23
C LEU A 10 8.25 -12.00 -21.29
N ASN A 11 8.45 -12.21 -19.99
CA ASN A 11 8.21 -11.17 -18.99
C ASN A 11 9.29 -10.08 -18.98
N LEU A 12 10.58 -10.41 -19.19
CA LEU A 12 11.65 -9.41 -19.15
C LEU A 12 11.49 -8.33 -20.25
N PRO A 13 11.21 -8.67 -21.52
CA PRO A 13 10.88 -7.67 -22.53
C PRO A 13 9.63 -6.87 -22.18
N LEU A 14 8.58 -7.50 -21.66
CA LEU A 14 7.36 -6.79 -21.26
C LEU A 14 7.61 -5.81 -20.12
N LEU A 15 8.41 -6.16 -19.12
CA LEU A 15 8.84 -5.27 -18.03
C LEU A 15 9.65 -4.10 -18.58
N ALA A 16 10.59 -4.36 -19.50
CA ALA A 16 11.39 -3.31 -20.14
C ALA A 16 10.51 -2.36 -20.97
N LEU A 17 9.55 -2.90 -21.73
CA LEU A 17 8.57 -2.13 -22.51
C LEU A 17 7.65 -1.30 -21.60
N ALA A 18 7.18 -1.87 -20.50
CA ALA A 18 6.36 -1.15 -19.52
C ALA A 18 7.14 -0.01 -18.85
N GLY A 19 8.40 -0.24 -18.47
CA GLY A 19 9.31 0.79 -17.97
C GLY A 19 9.59 1.88 -19.00
N ALA A 20 9.81 1.50 -20.27
CA ALA A 20 10.03 2.44 -21.37
C ALA A 20 8.76 3.25 -21.71
N ALA A 21 7.59 2.63 -21.68
CA ALA A 21 6.31 3.31 -21.86
C ALA A 21 6.07 4.33 -20.73
N LEU A 22 6.30 3.91 -19.48
CA LEU A 22 6.24 4.81 -18.32
C LEU A 22 7.20 5.99 -18.47
N TRP A 23 8.45 5.76 -18.87
CA TRP A 23 9.42 6.81 -19.17
C TRP A 23 8.94 7.78 -20.25
N ARG A 24 8.44 7.24 -21.37
CA ARG A 24 7.94 8.04 -22.50
C ARG A 24 6.78 8.94 -22.10
N HIS A 25 5.82 8.41 -21.34
CA HIS A 25 4.62 9.16 -20.95
C HIS A 25 4.84 10.11 -19.77
N THR A 26 5.79 9.81 -18.89
CA THR A 26 5.87 10.53 -17.60
C THR A 26 7.22 11.16 -17.29
N GLY A 27 8.30 10.69 -17.91
CA GLY A 27 9.67 11.12 -17.59
C GLY A 27 10.32 12.04 -18.62
N ARG A 28 9.96 11.93 -19.91
CA ARG A 28 10.50 12.83 -20.94
C ARG A 28 10.18 14.30 -20.65
N GLY A 29 11.20 15.16 -20.77
CA GLY A 29 11.07 16.61 -20.55
C GLY A 29 11.00 17.05 -19.09
N GLN A 30 11.08 16.13 -18.13
CA GLN A 30 11.12 16.49 -16.71
C GLN A 30 12.53 16.96 -16.31
N PRO A 31 12.66 18.02 -15.49
CA PRO A 31 13.97 18.52 -15.03
C PRO A 31 14.84 17.46 -14.33
N ASN A 32 14.19 16.44 -13.75
CA ASN A 32 14.82 15.37 -13.00
C ASN A 32 14.74 14.01 -13.69
N ALA A 33 14.57 13.98 -15.00
CA ALA A 33 14.43 12.77 -15.80
C ALA A 33 15.62 11.79 -15.59
N ARG A 34 16.82 12.31 -15.31
CA ARG A 34 18.03 11.52 -15.00
C ARG A 34 17.87 10.55 -13.81
N TRP A 35 16.93 10.81 -12.89
CA TRP A 35 16.70 9.96 -11.72
C TRP A 35 15.80 8.76 -12.01
N PHE A 36 15.13 8.70 -13.16
CA PHE A 36 14.15 7.66 -13.46
C PHE A 36 14.79 6.27 -13.49
N ALA A 37 15.79 6.09 -14.36
CA ALA A 37 16.46 4.80 -14.54
C ALA A 37 17.14 4.28 -13.26
N PRO A 38 17.97 5.07 -12.53
CA PRO A 38 18.60 4.57 -11.32
C PRO A 38 17.57 4.26 -10.22
N ALA A 39 16.50 5.06 -10.08
CA ALA A 39 15.46 4.77 -9.10
C ALA A 39 14.62 3.53 -9.45
N LEU A 40 14.33 3.31 -10.74
CA LEU A 40 13.64 2.10 -11.19
C LEU A 40 14.52 0.88 -10.93
N ALA A 41 15.80 0.93 -11.30
CA ALA A 41 16.75 -0.14 -11.04
C ALA A 41 16.85 -0.45 -9.54
N ALA A 42 16.96 0.58 -8.70
CA ALA A 42 16.98 0.42 -7.24
C ALA A 42 15.71 -0.25 -6.73
N ARG A 43 14.53 0.10 -7.26
CA ARG A 43 13.26 -0.52 -6.85
C ARG A 43 13.17 -1.99 -7.24
N LEU A 44 13.54 -2.34 -8.48
CA LEU A 44 13.56 -3.72 -8.94
C LEU A 44 14.57 -4.54 -8.13
N ALA A 45 15.76 -4.00 -7.88
CA ALA A 45 16.77 -4.63 -7.04
C ALA A 45 16.29 -4.80 -5.60
N GLY A 46 15.58 -3.81 -5.04
CA GLY A 46 14.96 -3.90 -3.71
C GLY A 46 13.96 -5.05 -3.61
N GLY A 47 13.12 -5.25 -4.64
CA GLY A 47 12.19 -6.38 -4.70
C GLY A 47 12.88 -7.74 -4.76
N MET A 48 13.97 -7.84 -5.53
CA MET A 48 14.80 -9.05 -5.59
C MET A 48 15.53 -9.29 -4.25
N ALA A 49 16.08 -8.24 -3.63
CA ALA A 49 16.73 -8.36 -2.33
C ALA A 49 15.75 -8.82 -1.25
N LEU A 50 14.53 -8.26 -1.22
CA LEU A 50 13.47 -8.70 -0.32
C LEU A 50 13.12 -10.18 -0.56
N GLY A 51 12.98 -10.58 -1.82
CA GLY A 51 12.74 -11.98 -2.17
C GLY A 51 13.84 -12.92 -1.69
N LEU A 52 15.11 -12.51 -1.80
CA LEU A 52 16.25 -13.29 -1.33
C LEU A 52 16.23 -13.49 0.18
N VAL A 53 15.81 -12.47 0.95
CA VAL A 53 15.68 -12.60 2.41
C VAL A 53 14.67 -13.69 2.78
N TYR A 54 13.49 -13.70 2.15
CA TYR A 54 12.43 -14.65 2.50
C TYR A 54 12.60 -16.05 1.88
N VAL A 55 13.17 -16.15 0.69
CA VAL A 55 13.36 -17.45 -0.02
C VAL A 55 14.63 -18.17 0.43
N SER A 56 15.68 -17.43 0.83
CA SER A 56 16.96 -18.05 1.16
C SER A 56 16.82 -19.03 2.32
N PRO A 57 17.30 -20.28 2.22
CA PRO A 57 17.27 -21.25 3.32
C PRO A 57 18.01 -20.80 4.58
N TRP A 58 18.94 -19.84 4.44
CA TRP A 58 19.73 -19.30 5.54
C TRP A 58 19.04 -18.12 6.23
N LEU A 59 18.41 -17.22 5.45
CA LEU A 59 17.75 -16.01 5.99
C LEU A 59 16.26 -16.24 6.29
N GLY A 60 15.58 -17.08 5.51
CA GLY A 60 14.15 -17.38 5.63
C GLY A 60 13.79 -18.25 6.84
N ARG A 61 14.77 -18.80 7.55
CA ARG A 61 14.57 -19.47 8.85
C ARG A 61 14.11 -18.52 9.95
N ILE A 62 14.31 -17.21 9.78
CA ILE A 62 13.92 -16.22 10.77
C ILE A 62 12.39 -16.14 10.92
N ASP A 63 11.61 -16.42 9.86
CA ASP A 63 10.15 -16.19 9.86
C ASP A 63 9.29 -17.32 9.23
N ASN A 64 9.78 -18.57 9.16
CA ASN A 64 9.03 -19.70 8.54
C ASN A 64 8.45 -19.38 7.15
N GLY A 65 9.23 -18.69 6.31
CA GLY A 65 8.82 -18.28 4.96
C GLY A 65 8.11 -16.92 4.87
N GLY A 66 7.72 -16.32 5.99
CA GLY A 66 7.19 -14.95 6.07
C GLY A 66 5.90 -14.69 5.27
N ASP A 67 5.35 -13.50 5.48
CA ASP A 67 4.09 -13.09 4.85
C ASP A 67 4.16 -13.09 3.31
N THR A 68 5.33 -12.82 2.71
CA THR A 68 5.45 -12.68 1.25
C THR A 68 5.29 -14.02 0.53
N LEU A 69 5.90 -15.10 1.03
CA LEU A 69 5.76 -16.44 0.43
C LEU A 69 4.40 -17.03 0.71
N ALA A 70 3.83 -16.82 1.90
CA ALA A 70 2.47 -17.27 2.20
C ALA A 70 1.47 -16.66 1.20
N LEU A 71 1.50 -15.34 1.01
CA LEU A 71 0.61 -14.66 0.05
C LEU A 71 0.82 -15.15 -1.39
N HIS A 72 2.06 -15.41 -1.79
CA HIS A 72 2.37 -15.92 -3.13
C HIS A 72 1.85 -17.34 -3.34
N THR A 73 2.08 -18.23 -2.38
CA THR A 73 1.60 -19.62 -2.40
C THR A 73 0.08 -19.66 -2.49
N HIS A 74 -0.61 -18.86 -1.69
CA HIS A 74 -2.07 -18.77 -1.72
C HIS A 74 -2.59 -18.24 -3.05
N ALA A 75 -1.93 -17.22 -3.62
CA ALA A 75 -2.26 -16.77 -4.97
C ALA A 75 -2.04 -17.85 -6.04
N ALA A 76 -1.04 -18.71 -5.86
CA ALA A 76 -0.75 -19.85 -6.74
C ALA A 76 -1.81 -20.95 -6.64
N GLU A 77 -2.32 -21.22 -5.44
CA GLU A 77 -3.47 -22.12 -5.25
C GLU A 77 -4.70 -21.60 -6.02
N TYR A 78 -5.00 -20.30 -5.95
CA TYR A 78 -6.11 -19.71 -6.70
C TYR A 78 -5.87 -19.69 -8.21
N HIS A 79 -4.64 -19.41 -8.66
CA HIS A 79 -4.27 -19.50 -10.07
C HIS A 79 -4.43 -20.93 -10.61
N ALA A 80 -4.02 -21.96 -9.84
CA ALA A 80 -4.23 -23.35 -10.19
C ALA A 80 -5.72 -23.73 -10.20
N TRP A 81 -6.48 -23.28 -9.19
CA TRP A 81 -7.92 -23.50 -9.11
C TRP A 81 -8.67 -22.87 -10.29
N ALA A 82 -8.22 -21.74 -10.81
CA ALA A 82 -8.82 -21.10 -11.97
C ALA A 82 -8.78 -21.96 -13.24
N ALA A 83 -7.82 -22.88 -13.36
CA ALA A 83 -7.80 -23.86 -14.45
C ALA A 83 -8.83 -24.98 -14.25
N ALA A 84 -9.14 -25.33 -12.99
CA ALA A 84 -10.12 -26.35 -12.64
C ALA A 84 -11.58 -25.82 -12.67
N ASP A 85 -11.80 -24.58 -12.22
CA ASP A 85 -13.09 -23.90 -12.23
C ASP A 85 -12.96 -22.41 -12.64
N PRO A 86 -12.90 -22.12 -13.95
CA PRO A 86 -12.76 -20.75 -14.45
C PRO A 86 -13.93 -19.84 -14.04
N VAL A 87 -15.15 -20.38 -14.00
CA VAL A 87 -16.36 -19.63 -13.65
C VAL A 87 -16.35 -19.29 -12.17
N GLY A 88 -16.02 -20.25 -11.31
CA GLY A 88 -15.81 -20.03 -9.88
C GLY A 88 -14.72 -18.98 -9.62
N TYR A 89 -13.61 -19.03 -10.36
CA TYR A 89 -12.55 -18.05 -10.25
C TYR A 89 -12.99 -16.63 -10.65
N VAL A 90 -13.69 -16.46 -11.76
CA VAL A 90 -14.23 -15.14 -12.15
C VAL A 90 -15.23 -14.63 -11.10
N ARG A 91 -16.10 -15.50 -10.57
CA ARG A 91 -17.01 -15.14 -9.47
C ARG A 91 -16.26 -14.75 -8.20
N LEU A 92 -15.14 -15.41 -7.88
CA LEU A 92 -14.26 -15.06 -6.77
C LEU A 92 -13.66 -13.66 -6.95
N LEU A 93 -13.23 -13.30 -8.16
CA LEU A 93 -12.67 -11.97 -8.44
C LEU A 93 -13.72 -10.86 -8.27
N LEU A 94 -14.96 -11.11 -8.69
CA LEU A 94 -16.04 -10.12 -8.69
C LEU A 94 -16.80 -10.02 -7.35
N SER A 95 -16.81 -11.08 -6.53
CA SER A 95 -17.59 -11.16 -5.29
C SER A 95 -16.70 -11.41 -4.08
N SER A 96 -17.14 -11.05 -2.87
CA SER A 96 -16.43 -11.34 -1.62
C SER A 96 -16.68 -12.75 -1.08
N ALA A 97 -17.36 -13.61 -1.85
CA ALA A 97 -18.03 -14.79 -1.31
C ALA A 97 -17.16 -16.05 -1.32
N ASP A 98 -17.39 -16.83 -0.27
CA ASP A 98 -16.96 -18.20 -0.04
C ASP A 98 -17.43 -19.14 -1.18
N GLN A 99 -16.63 -19.25 -2.25
CA GLN A 99 -16.96 -20.13 -3.37
C GLN A 99 -16.77 -21.60 -2.95
N PRO A 100 -17.74 -22.50 -3.22
CA PRO A 100 -17.58 -23.94 -3.01
C PRO A 100 -16.31 -24.47 -3.69
N GLY A 101 -15.46 -25.17 -2.93
CA GLY A 101 -14.22 -25.74 -3.44
C GLY A 101 -13.07 -24.75 -3.66
N ALA A 102 -13.26 -23.46 -3.38
CA ALA A 102 -12.15 -22.51 -3.42
C ALA A 102 -11.11 -22.83 -2.34
N PRO A 103 -9.81 -22.68 -2.65
CA PRO A 103 -8.77 -22.68 -1.63
C PRO A 103 -9.10 -21.70 -0.50
N MET A 104 -8.66 -21.99 0.73
CA MET A 104 -8.58 -20.99 1.80
C MET A 104 -9.87 -20.24 2.19
N ARG A 105 -11.03 -20.92 2.16
CA ARG A 105 -12.35 -20.36 2.53
C ARG A 105 -12.34 -19.59 3.87
N GLN A 106 -11.54 -20.07 4.83
CA GLN A 106 -11.41 -19.49 6.17
C GLN A 106 -10.86 -18.05 6.21
N TYR A 107 -10.19 -17.57 5.16
CA TYR A 107 -9.63 -16.21 5.10
C TYR A 107 -10.44 -15.24 4.20
N ALA A 108 -11.53 -15.72 3.60
CA ALA A 108 -12.35 -14.96 2.66
C ALA A 108 -13.11 -13.80 3.34
N ALA A 109 -13.46 -13.99 4.61
CA ALA A 109 -14.14 -13.00 5.43
C ALA A 109 -13.15 -11.89 5.87
N TYR A 110 -12.98 -10.88 5.03
CA TYR A 110 -12.49 -9.55 5.43
C TYR A 110 -11.00 -9.40 5.77
N SER A 111 -10.10 -9.97 4.97
CA SER A 111 -8.70 -9.54 5.01
C SER A 111 -8.33 -8.74 3.76
N ASN A 112 -7.69 -7.59 3.97
CA ASN A 112 -6.91 -6.92 2.93
C ASN A 112 -5.88 -7.86 2.27
N SER A 113 -5.38 -8.84 3.03
CA SER A 113 -4.56 -9.94 2.55
C SER A 113 -5.23 -10.70 1.43
N PHE A 114 -6.50 -11.08 1.60
CA PHE A 114 -7.24 -11.82 0.59
C PHE A 114 -7.50 -10.99 -0.67
N PHE A 115 -7.79 -9.70 -0.52
CA PHE A 115 -7.88 -8.81 -1.68
C PHE A 115 -6.56 -8.74 -2.46
N PHE A 116 -5.42 -8.66 -1.76
CA PHE A 116 -4.10 -8.73 -2.39
C PHE A 116 -3.86 -10.08 -3.07
N VAL A 117 -4.19 -11.20 -2.43
CA VAL A 117 -4.06 -12.55 -3.00
C VAL A 117 -4.84 -12.68 -4.30
N ARG A 118 -6.04 -12.10 -4.42
CA ARG A 118 -6.81 -12.07 -5.68
C ARG A 118 -6.13 -11.28 -6.79
N LEU A 119 -5.57 -10.12 -6.46
CA LEU A 119 -4.83 -9.33 -7.46
C LEU A 119 -3.55 -10.05 -7.88
N LEU A 120 -2.87 -10.68 -6.92
CA LEU A 120 -1.67 -11.46 -7.17
C LEU A 120 -1.99 -12.71 -8.00
N SER A 121 -3.10 -13.42 -7.76
CA SER A 121 -3.47 -14.60 -8.56
C SER A 121 -3.76 -14.24 -10.02
N VAL A 122 -4.32 -13.05 -10.27
CA VAL A 122 -4.47 -12.52 -11.64
C VAL A 122 -3.10 -12.23 -12.27
N LEU A 123 -2.20 -11.59 -11.52
CA LEU A 123 -0.83 -11.35 -11.99
C LEU A 123 -0.09 -12.66 -12.30
N GLN A 124 -0.37 -13.73 -11.56
CA GLN A 124 0.30 -15.02 -11.76
C GLN A 124 -0.02 -15.71 -13.08
N PHE A 125 -1.11 -15.34 -13.78
CA PHE A 125 -1.30 -15.77 -15.17
C PHE A 125 -0.21 -15.22 -16.09
N LEU A 126 0.22 -13.98 -15.86
CA LEU A 126 1.31 -13.35 -16.63
C LEU A 126 2.68 -13.92 -16.25
N THR A 127 2.88 -14.23 -14.96
CA THR A 127 4.19 -14.67 -14.43
C THR A 127 4.33 -16.18 -14.33
N ALA A 128 3.33 -16.96 -14.75
CA ALA A 128 3.24 -18.41 -14.53
C ALA A 128 3.50 -18.82 -13.07
N ALA A 129 2.95 -18.05 -12.12
CA ALA A 129 3.15 -18.23 -10.68
C ALA A 129 4.62 -18.19 -10.21
N ASP A 130 5.54 -17.63 -10.99
CA ASP A 130 6.92 -17.37 -10.55
C ASP A 130 6.95 -16.20 -9.55
N TYR A 131 7.60 -16.43 -8.40
CA TYR A 131 7.69 -15.48 -7.29
C TYR A 131 8.49 -14.23 -7.64
N TRP A 132 9.62 -14.41 -8.34
CA TRP A 132 10.52 -13.31 -8.68
C TRP A 132 9.91 -12.41 -9.74
N LEU A 133 9.31 -12.99 -10.78
CA LEU A 133 8.58 -12.25 -11.80
C LEU A 133 7.41 -11.47 -11.19
N SER A 134 6.64 -12.08 -10.26
CA SER A 134 5.57 -11.40 -9.53
C SER A 134 6.12 -10.21 -8.73
N GLY A 135 7.25 -10.41 -8.04
CA GLY A 135 7.93 -9.36 -7.29
C GLY A 135 8.43 -8.21 -8.16
N LEU A 136 8.97 -8.49 -9.35
CA LEU A 136 9.43 -7.47 -10.29
C LEU A 136 8.27 -6.61 -10.82
N TRP A 137 7.13 -7.22 -11.19
CA TRP A 137 5.94 -6.49 -11.62
C TRP A 137 5.36 -5.61 -10.53
N LEU A 138 5.26 -6.12 -9.29
CA LEU A 138 4.80 -5.32 -8.14
C LEU A 138 5.77 -4.19 -7.81
N SER A 139 7.08 -4.42 -7.93
CA SER A 139 8.11 -3.38 -7.74
C SER A 139 8.03 -2.29 -8.81
N LEU A 140 7.78 -2.68 -10.08
CA LEU A 140 7.53 -1.72 -11.17
C LEU A 140 6.27 -0.88 -10.91
N ALA A 141 5.18 -1.50 -10.43
CA ALA A 141 3.96 -0.78 -10.07
C ALA A 141 4.19 0.21 -8.91
N ALA A 142 4.90 -0.22 -7.87
CA ALA A 142 5.29 0.63 -6.73
C ALA A 142 6.15 1.82 -7.18
N PHE A 143 7.11 1.57 -8.08
CA PHE A 143 7.89 2.63 -8.72
C PHE A 143 7.03 3.59 -9.52
N ALA A 144 6.09 3.10 -10.34
CA ALA A 144 5.23 3.94 -11.16
C ALA A 144 4.39 4.92 -10.31
N GLY A 145 3.76 4.43 -9.24
CA GLY A 145 3.02 5.28 -8.29
C GLY A 145 3.91 6.31 -7.61
N SER A 146 5.10 5.90 -7.15
CA SER A 146 6.08 6.79 -6.50
C SER A 146 6.63 7.85 -7.45
N TRP A 147 6.87 7.49 -8.71
CA TRP A 147 7.36 8.39 -9.75
C TRP A 147 6.34 9.46 -10.09
N LEU A 148 5.07 9.06 -10.29
CA LEU A 148 3.97 9.99 -10.51
C LEU A 148 3.83 10.97 -9.34
N LEU A 149 3.90 10.47 -8.10
CA LEU A 149 3.83 11.32 -6.90
C LEU A 149 5.00 12.31 -6.83
N ALA A 150 6.24 11.85 -6.99
CA ALA A 150 7.43 12.71 -6.96
C ALA A 150 7.36 13.84 -7.99
N ARG A 151 6.87 13.51 -9.19
CA ARG A 151 6.71 14.47 -10.29
C ARG A 151 5.66 15.52 -9.97
N GLU A 152 4.48 15.12 -9.49
CA GLU A 152 3.42 16.07 -9.15
C GLU A 152 3.79 16.93 -7.93
N LEU A 153 4.44 16.37 -6.92
CA LEU A 153 4.99 17.15 -5.80
C LEU A 153 6.05 18.15 -6.28
N GLY A 154 6.98 17.73 -7.13
CA GLY A 154 8.01 18.61 -7.71
C GLY A 154 7.46 19.66 -8.67
N ARG A 155 6.21 19.51 -9.13
CA ARG A 155 5.46 20.51 -9.90
C ARG A 155 4.75 21.49 -8.98
N VAL A 156 4.08 21.01 -7.94
CA VAL A 156 3.33 21.85 -6.98
C VAL A 156 4.28 22.67 -6.11
N VAL A 157 5.42 22.09 -5.70
CA VAL A 157 6.43 22.73 -4.85
C VAL A 157 7.81 22.65 -5.51
N PRO A 158 8.12 23.53 -6.48
CA PRO A 158 9.38 23.47 -7.25
C PRO A 158 10.65 23.49 -6.38
N GLY A 159 10.64 24.23 -5.27
CA GLY A 159 11.76 24.29 -4.33
C GLY A 159 12.03 22.98 -3.57
N ALA A 160 11.02 22.12 -3.42
CA ALA A 160 11.14 20.83 -2.75
C ALA A 160 11.35 19.67 -3.74
N ARG A 161 11.63 19.96 -5.02
CA ARG A 161 11.70 18.94 -6.06
C ARG A 161 12.71 17.84 -5.74
N LEU A 162 13.95 18.17 -5.36
CA LEU A 162 14.92 17.13 -5.01
C LEU A 162 14.45 16.27 -3.84
N GLY A 163 13.89 16.89 -2.80
CA GLY A 163 13.32 16.20 -1.64
C GLY A 163 12.18 15.24 -2.01
N ALA A 164 11.28 15.65 -2.92
CA ALA A 164 10.20 14.81 -3.40
C ALA A 164 10.71 13.55 -4.12
N TYR A 165 11.75 13.68 -4.95
CA TYR A 165 12.35 12.55 -5.66
C TYR A 165 13.13 11.64 -4.70
N VAL A 166 13.97 12.20 -3.83
CA VAL A 166 14.74 11.40 -2.86
C VAL A 166 13.79 10.66 -1.91
N GLY A 167 12.81 11.35 -1.34
CA GLY A 167 11.86 10.77 -0.40
C GLY A 167 10.96 9.70 -1.01
N ALA A 168 10.42 9.93 -2.22
CA ALA A 168 9.52 8.97 -2.85
C ALA A 168 10.25 7.81 -3.54
N LEU A 169 11.46 8.04 -4.08
CA LEU A 169 12.12 7.09 -4.98
C LEU A 169 13.37 6.43 -4.42
N ALA A 170 14.11 7.12 -3.54
CA ALA A 170 15.45 6.70 -3.12
C ALA A 170 15.58 6.51 -1.60
N TRP A 171 14.50 6.63 -0.83
CA TRP A 171 14.53 6.35 0.60
C TRP A 171 14.83 4.86 0.85
N PRO A 172 15.98 4.50 1.45
CA PRO A 172 16.46 3.10 1.45
C PRO A 172 15.43 2.11 2.02
N SER A 173 14.82 2.46 3.16
CA SER A 173 13.77 1.65 3.77
C SER A 173 12.55 1.48 2.86
N GLY A 174 12.18 2.52 2.09
CA GLY A 174 11.05 2.46 1.17
C GLY A 174 11.36 1.64 -0.08
N VAL A 175 12.58 1.75 -0.60
CA VAL A 175 13.06 0.96 -1.75
C VAL A 175 13.10 -0.52 -1.42
N PHE A 176 13.50 -0.89 -0.20
CA PHE A 176 13.59 -2.28 0.22
C PHE A 176 12.22 -2.86 0.62
N TRP A 177 11.54 -2.25 1.61
CA TRP A 177 10.33 -2.83 2.21
C TRP A 177 9.05 -2.62 1.39
N LEU A 178 9.02 -1.64 0.49
CA LEU A 178 7.85 -1.35 -0.36
C LEU A 178 8.05 -1.86 -1.79
N SER A 179 8.72 -3.00 -1.92
CA SER A 179 9.01 -3.71 -3.17
C SER A 179 8.67 -5.20 -3.05
N GLY A 180 8.85 -5.96 -4.13
CA GLY A 180 8.65 -7.40 -4.15
C GLY A 180 7.18 -7.84 -3.99
N VAL A 181 6.98 -9.09 -3.60
CA VAL A 181 5.64 -9.66 -3.36
C VAL A 181 5.11 -9.22 -2.00
N SER A 182 4.65 -7.98 -1.92
CA SER A 182 4.10 -7.40 -0.69
C SER A 182 2.86 -6.56 -0.95
N LYS A 183 1.94 -6.56 0.02
CA LYS A 183 0.76 -5.67 0.03
C LYS A 183 1.20 -4.21 0.01
N ASP A 184 2.35 -3.92 0.61
CA ASP A 184 2.91 -2.59 0.76
C ASP A 184 3.50 -2.03 -0.54
N ALA A 185 4.07 -2.87 -1.42
CA ALA A 185 4.43 -2.45 -2.77
C ALA A 185 3.19 -1.97 -3.55
N LEU A 186 2.11 -2.75 -3.49
CA LEU A 186 0.87 -2.43 -4.20
C LEU A 186 0.13 -1.23 -3.58
N LEU A 187 0.15 -1.12 -2.25
CA LEU A 187 -0.30 0.06 -1.52
C LEU A 187 0.39 1.32 -2.04
N LEU A 188 1.73 1.29 -2.14
CA LEU A 188 2.52 2.44 -2.59
C LEU A 188 2.18 2.81 -4.05
N ALA A 189 1.95 1.82 -4.91
CA ALA A 189 1.51 2.04 -6.29
C ALA A 189 0.20 2.84 -6.33
N PHE A 190 -0.83 2.37 -5.63
CA PHE A 190 -2.16 2.99 -5.64
C PHE A 190 -2.19 4.31 -4.88
N MET A 191 -1.58 4.39 -3.70
CA MET A 191 -1.49 5.61 -2.90
C MET A 191 -0.74 6.71 -3.65
N GLY A 192 0.39 6.37 -4.29
CA GLY A 192 1.18 7.31 -5.07
C GLY A 192 0.41 7.86 -6.26
N ALA A 193 -0.22 6.99 -7.06
CA ALA A 193 -1.04 7.40 -8.19
C ALA A 193 -2.28 8.21 -7.78
N PHE A 194 -2.98 7.80 -6.70
CA PHE A 194 -4.12 8.52 -6.13
C PHE A 194 -3.73 9.94 -5.69
N THR A 195 -2.64 10.05 -4.92
CA THR A 195 -2.16 11.34 -4.39
C THR A 195 -1.68 12.23 -5.52
N ALA A 196 -0.95 11.69 -6.51
CA ALA A 196 -0.53 12.42 -7.70
C ALA A 196 -1.75 12.98 -8.47
N ALA A 197 -2.77 12.16 -8.70
CA ALA A 197 -3.99 12.59 -9.37
C ALA A 197 -4.74 13.67 -8.59
N ALA A 198 -4.85 13.55 -7.27
CA ALA A 198 -5.44 14.56 -6.42
C ALA A 198 -4.70 15.89 -6.52
N LEU A 199 -3.36 15.88 -6.38
CA LEU A 199 -2.53 17.07 -6.50
C LEU A 199 -2.66 17.74 -7.88
N ARG A 200 -2.74 16.93 -8.94
CA ARG A 200 -2.96 17.43 -10.30
C ARG A 200 -4.31 18.14 -10.46
N LEU A 201 -5.37 17.55 -9.92
CA LEU A 201 -6.73 18.08 -10.01
C LEU A 201 -6.95 19.31 -9.10
N VAL A 202 -6.28 19.36 -7.95
CA VAL A 202 -6.34 20.49 -7.00
C VAL A 202 -5.51 21.68 -7.47
N TYR A 203 -4.33 21.44 -8.02
CA TYR A 203 -3.42 22.46 -8.53
C TYR A 203 -3.29 22.39 -10.06
N PRO A 204 -4.32 22.85 -10.82
CA PRO A 204 -4.25 22.91 -12.27
C PRO A 204 -3.29 24.05 -12.67
N VAL A 205 -2.00 23.73 -12.79
CA VAL A 205 -1.03 24.62 -13.42
C VAL A 205 -0.94 24.18 -14.87
N ALA A 206 -1.22 25.09 -15.80
CA ALA A 206 -1.00 24.85 -17.23
C ALA A 206 0.48 24.53 -17.43
N ALA A 207 0.80 23.25 -17.69
CA ALA A 207 2.11 22.91 -18.20
C ALA A 207 2.20 23.46 -19.63
N PRO A 208 3.30 24.12 -20.04
CA PRO A 208 3.41 24.74 -21.37
C PRO A 208 3.27 23.80 -22.57
N ALA A 209 3.22 22.48 -22.35
CA ALA A 209 3.35 21.46 -23.40
C ALA A 209 2.30 20.33 -23.32
N GLU A 210 1.20 20.48 -22.56
CA GLU A 210 0.19 19.41 -22.47
C GLU A 210 -1.01 19.59 -23.43
N PRO A 211 -1.51 18.48 -24.03
CA PRO A 211 -2.63 18.47 -24.99
C PRO A 211 -3.96 18.97 -24.36
N PRO A 212 -4.98 19.30 -25.18
CA PRO A 212 -6.14 20.08 -24.75
C PRO A 212 -6.91 19.48 -23.55
N ALA A 213 -7.30 20.39 -22.66
CA ALA A 213 -7.54 20.24 -21.23
C ALA A 213 -8.67 19.30 -20.75
N LEU A 214 -9.41 18.63 -21.64
CA LEU A 214 -10.58 17.80 -21.26
C LEU A 214 -10.26 16.30 -21.20
N ALA A 215 -9.63 15.74 -22.25
CA ALA A 215 -9.24 14.32 -22.27
C ALA A 215 -8.13 14.01 -21.25
N ALA A 216 -7.20 14.95 -21.05
CA ALA A 216 -6.20 14.83 -19.99
C ALA A 216 -6.85 14.84 -18.60
N ARG A 217 -7.92 15.63 -18.41
CA ARG A 217 -8.59 15.78 -17.11
C ARG A 217 -9.46 14.58 -16.75
N SER A 218 -10.15 13.96 -17.71
CA SER A 218 -10.89 12.71 -17.46
C SER A 218 -9.95 11.58 -17.04
N GLY A 219 -8.77 11.46 -17.67
CA GLY A 219 -7.75 10.49 -17.27
C GLY A 219 -7.31 10.62 -15.81
N TRP A 220 -7.12 11.85 -15.31
CA TRP A 220 -6.78 12.09 -13.90
C TRP A 220 -7.92 11.73 -12.94
N TRP A 221 -9.19 11.97 -13.31
CA TRP A 221 -10.32 11.49 -12.52
C TRP A 221 -10.42 9.98 -12.48
N THR A 222 -10.19 9.30 -13.62
CA THR A 222 -10.13 7.83 -13.66
C THR A 222 -9.03 7.31 -12.76
N LEU A 223 -7.83 7.89 -12.82
CA LEU A 223 -6.72 7.53 -11.92
C LEU A 223 -7.09 7.78 -10.45
N LEU A 224 -7.72 8.91 -10.12
CA LEU A 224 -8.14 9.23 -8.76
C LEU A 224 -9.17 8.21 -8.24
N LEU A 225 -10.23 7.95 -9.00
CA LEU A 225 -11.32 7.07 -8.54
C LEU A 225 -10.88 5.61 -8.48
N ALA A 226 -10.19 5.11 -9.52
CA ALA A 226 -9.73 3.74 -9.58
C ALA A 226 -8.68 3.46 -8.48
N ASN A 227 -7.64 4.30 -8.38
CA ASN A 227 -6.61 4.10 -7.36
C ASN A 227 -7.12 4.40 -5.96
N GLY A 228 -8.07 5.32 -5.79
CA GLY A 228 -8.74 5.55 -4.50
C GLY A 228 -9.47 4.29 -4.02
N TRP A 229 -10.27 3.67 -4.88
CA TRP A 229 -10.95 2.42 -4.54
C TRP A 229 -9.97 1.28 -4.23
N LEU A 230 -8.95 1.09 -5.07
CA LEU A 230 -7.93 0.06 -4.87
C LEU A 230 -7.12 0.28 -3.58
N PHE A 231 -6.71 1.52 -3.31
CA PHE A 231 -6.01 1.91 -2.08
C PHE A 231 -6.87 1.63 -0.85
N TRP A 232 -8.16 1.99 -0.88
CA TRP A 232 -9.10 1.67 0.19
C TRP A 232 -9.20 0.16 0.45
N LYS A 233 -9.28 -0.66 -0.60
CA LYS A 233 -9.36 -2.12 -0.47
C LYS A 233 -8.09 -2.77 0.08
N ILE A 234 -6.91 -2.19 -0.18
CA ILE A 234 -5.63 -2.71 0.33
C ILE A 234 -5.36 -2.28 1.78
N LYS A 235 -5.46 -0.99 2.12
CA LYS A 235 -5.33 -0.53 3.52
C LYS A 235 -6.23 0.67 3.78
N PHE A 236 -7.50 0.38 4.10
CA PHE A 236 -8.53 1.41 4.32
C PHE A 236 -8.17 2.44 5.39
N PHE A 237 -7.41 2.06 6.44
CA PHE A 237 -7.06 2.98 7.52
C PHE A 237 -6.06 4.06 7.07
N ILE A 238 -5.07 3.70 6.25
CA ILE A 238 -4.16 4.68 5.63
C ILE A 238 -4.93 5.50 4.59
N ALA A 239 -5.76 4.85 3.78
CA ALA A 239 -6.58 5.52 2.77
C ALA A 239 -7.50 6.57 3.39
N ALA A 240 -8.17 6.28 4.51
CA ALA A 240 -9.03 7.21 5.21
C ALA A 240 -8.29 8.49 5.60
N VAL A 241 -7.10 8.37 6.19
CA VAL A 241 -6.28 9.53 6.59
C VAL A 241 -5.88 10.34 5.35
N VAL A 242 -5.37 9.69 4.30
CA VAL A 242 -4.95 10.38 3.07
C VAL A 242 -6.14 11.06 2.37
N PHE A 243 -7.32 10.43 2.36
CA PHE A 243 -8.54 10.98 1.76
C PHE A 243 -8.99 12.24 2.49
N VAL A 244 -8.96 12.22 3.82
CA VAL A 244 -9.28 13.38 4.66
C VAL A 244 -8.30 14.52 4.39
N VAL A 245 -6.99 14.24 4.40
CA VAL A 245 -5.95 15.25 4.16
C VAL A 245 -6.09 15.88 2.77
N LEU A 246 -6.27 15.07 1.72
CA LEU A 246 -6.40 15.56 0.36
C LEU A 246 -7.75 16.25 0.09
N GLY A 247 -8.83 15.78 0.72
CA GLY A 247 -10.13 16.44 0.68
C GLY A 247 -10.07 17.81 1.35
N ALA A 248 -9.45 17.89 2.51
CA ALA A 248 -9.24 19.13 3.26
C ALA A 248 -8.37 20.12 2.45
N LEU A 249 -7.30 19.63 1.80
CA LEU A 249 -6.48 20.41 0.87
C LEU A 249 -7.31 20.94 -0.32
N ALA A 250 -8.10 20.08 -0.98
CA ALA A 250 -8.92 20.45 -2.12
C ALA A 250 -9.96 21.52 -1.76
N VAL A 251 -10.60 21.41 -0.60
CA VAL A 251 -11.55 22.43 -0.13
C VAL A 251 -10.83 23.73 0.19
N THR A 252 -9.68 23.68 0.85
CA THR A 252 -8.91 24.88 1.20
C THR A 252 -8.46 25.64 -0.04
N GLU A 253 -7.98 24.96 -1.07
CA GLU A 253 -7.59 25.60 -2.33
C GLU A 253 -8.80 26.16 -3.10
N ARG A 254 -9.95 25.48 -3.09
CA ARG A 254 -11.20 26.03 -3.66
C ARG A 254 -11.66 27.28 -2.93
N LEU A 255 -11.59 27.28 -1.59
CA LEU A 255 -11.92 28.44 -0.78
C LEU A 255 -10.95 29.60 -1.02
N ARG A 256 -9.65 29.30 -1.19
CA ARG A 256 -8.62 30.32 -1.50
C ARG A 256 -8.92 31.08 -2.79
N VAL A 257 -9.44 30.39 -3.81
CA VAL A 257 -9.84 31.00 -5.08
C VAL A 257 -11.17 31.78 -4.94
N SER A 258 -12.05 31.38 -4.03
CA SER A 258 -13.31 32.11 -3.78
C SER A 258 -13.04 33.53 -3.24
N ARG A 259 -13.75 34.54 -3.79
CA ARG A 259 -13.65 35.94 -3.32
C ARG A 259 -14.04 36.09 -1.85
N PHE A 260 -14.95 35.25 -1.37
CA PHE A 260 -15.53 35.29 -0.03
C PHE A 260 -14.51 34.95 1.09
N ALA A 261 -13.68 33.92 0.90
CA ALA A 261 -12.74 33.47 1.94
C ALA A 261 -11.38 34.21 1.91
N ARG A 262 -11.23 35.26 1.11
CA ARG A 262 -9.99 36.05 1.02
C ARG A 262 -9.72 36.86 2.29
N HIS A 263 -10.77 37.32 2.97
CA HIS A 263 -10.66 38.25 4.11
C HIS A 263 -10.70 37.61 5.50
N ARG A 264 -10.88 36.28 5.60
CA ARG A 264 -11.03 35.59 6.91
C ARG A 264 -10.19 34.32 6.99
N PRO A 265 -8.88 34.41 7.31
CA PRO A 265 -7.98 33.25 7.35
C PRO A 265 -8.34 32.24 8.44
N TRP A 266 -8.93 32.67 9.57
CA TRP A 266 -9.35 31.78 10.65
C TRP A 266 -10.46 30.80 10.21
N LEU A 267 -11.39 31.23 9.34
CA LEU A 267 -12.42 30.35 8.77
C LEU A 267 -11.83 29.21 7.95
N ARG A 268 -10.61 29.37 7.39
CA ARG A 268 -9.92 28.29 6.66
C ARG A 268 -9.43 27.20 7.62
N GLY A 269 -8.89 27.59 8.78
CA GLY A 269 -8.48 26.67 9.83
C GLY A 269 -9.66 25.88 10.40
N TRP A 270 -10.79 26.56 10.64
CA TRP A 270 -12.02 25.88 11.09
C TRP A 270 -12.68 25.03 10.01
N ALA A 271 -12.60 25.42 8.74
CA ALA A 271 -13.05 24.57 7.64
C ALA A 271 -12.21 23.27 7.56
N LEU A 272 -10.87 23.38 7.66
CA LEU A 272 -9.96 22.23 7.71
C LEU A 272 -10.28 21.30 8.89
N PHE A 273 -10.40 21.85 10.10
CA PHE A 273 -10.72 21.10 11.30
C PHE A 273 -12.12 20.48 11.23
N GLY A 274 -13.11 21.25 10.78
CA GLY A 274 -14.49 20.82 10.62
C GLY A 274 -14.64 19.70 9.59
N ILE A 275 -13.94 19.78 8.45
CA ILE A 275 -13.94 18.72 7.43
C ILE A 275 -13.24 17.47 7.97
N ALA A 276 -12.11 17.61 8.66
CA ALA A 276 -11.43 16.48 9.27
C ALA A 276 -12.32 15.78 10.32
N ALA A 277 -12.95 16.54 11.22
CA ALA A 277 -13.84 16.01 12.24
C ALA A 277 -15.11 15.39 11.65
N LEU A 278 -15.76 16.04 10.68
CA LEU A 278 -16.99 15.58 10.03
C LEU A 278 -16.75 14.41 9.07
N ALA A 279 -15.56 14.26 8.50
CA ALA A 279 -15.22 13.09 7.70
C ALA A 279 -14.90 11.88 8.60
N LEU A 280 -14.11 12.07 9.66
CA LEU A 280 -13.70 11.00 10.57
C LEU A 280 -14.86 10.41 11.38
N ALA A 281 -15.83 11.23 11.80
CA ALA A 281 -16.95 10.78 12.61
C ALA A 281 -17.84 9.68 11.95
N PRO A 282 -18.36 9.84 10.72
CA PRO A 282 -19.12 8.81 10.03
C PRO A 282 -18.24 7.67 9.49
N LEU A 283 -16.99 7.95 9.08
CA LEU A 283 -16.02 6.92 8.71
C LEU A 283 -15.82 5.90 9.84
N SER A 284 -15.80 6.36 11.10
CA SER A 284 -15.65 5.48 12.26
C SER A 284 -16.82 4.53 12.51
N ARG A 285 -18.05 4.93 12.11
CA ARG A 285 -19.27 4.15 12.39
C ARG A 285 -19.71 3.29 11.21
N VAL A 286 -19.56 3.78 9.98
CA VAL A 286 -20.15 3.18 8.77
C VAL A 286 -19.11 2.43 7.94
N ALA A 287 -17.85 2.86 7.92
CA ALA A 287 -16.93 2.44 6.88
C ALA A 287 -16.20 1.12 7.16
N HIS A 288 -15.93 0.79 8.43
CA HIS A 288 -15.30 -0.48 8.78
C HIS A 288 -15.52 -0.87 10.25
N ARG A 289 -15.69 -2.17 10.54
CA ARG A 289 -15.81 -2.69 11.92
C ARG A 289 -14.58 -2.35 12.77
N ALA A 290 -13.42 -2.21 12.14
CA ALA A 290 -12.16 -1.91 12.82
C ALA A 290 -12.11 -0.53 13.48
N PHE A 291 -12.96 0.41 13.07
CA PHE A 291 -13.02 1.74 13.71
C PHE A 291 -13.98 1.80 14.90
N ARG A 292 -14.67 0.69 15.20
CA ARG A 292 -15.50 0.59 16.40
C ARG A 292 -14.58 0.51 17.63
N PRO A 293 -14.73 1.40 18.62
CA PRO A 293 -13.92 1.35 19.83
C PRO A 293 -13.94 -0.03 20.49
N GLU A 294 -15.09 -0.71 20.45
CA GLU A 294 -15.27 -2.06 21.00
C GLU A 294 -14.37 -3.08 20.30
N TYR A 295 -14.22 -2.97 18.98
CA TYR A 295 -13.33 -3.83 18.22
C TYR A 295 -11.87 -3.56 18.59
N LEU A 296 -11.45 -2.29 18.70
CA LEU A 296 -10.08 -1.97 19.11
C LEU A 296 -9.77 -2.50 20.51
N LEU A 297 -10.71 -2.36 21.44
CA LEU A 297 -10.56 -2.82 22.81
C LEU A 297 -10.51 -4.34 22.93
N ILE A 298 -11.30 -5.08 22.14
CA ILE A 298 -11.27 -6.55 22.17
C ILE A 298 -10.00 -7.12 21.53
N GLN A 299 -9.42 -6.45 20.53
CA GLN A 299 -8.20 -6.92 19.88
C GLN A 299 -6.97 -6.84 20.80
N ILE A 300 -6.94 -5.92 21.77
CA ILE A 300 -5.80 -5.78 22.71
C ILE A 300 -5.53 -7.08 23.50
N PRO A 301 -6.49 -7.62 24.29
CA PRO A 301 -6.26 -8.87 25.02
C PRO A 301 -6.14 -10.09 24.10
N LEU A 302 -6.83 -10.11 22.95
CA LEU A 302 -6.70 -11.19 21.98
C LEU A 302 -5.29 -11.26 21.37
N ASN A 303 -4.71 -10.12 21.00
CA ASN A 303 -3.36 -10.05 20.47
C ASN A 303 -2.33 -10.45 21.54
N GLN A 304 -2.52 -10.02 22.79
CA GLN A 304 -1.65 -10.47 23.87
C GLN A 304 -1.75 -11.99 24.07
N ALA A 305 -2.95 -12.55 24.12
CA ALA A 305 -3.14 -13.99 24.24
C ALA A 305 -2.50 -14.76 23.07
N ALA A 306 -2.61 -14.23 21.84
CA ALA A 306 -1.94 -14.81 20.68
C ALA A 306 -0.42 -14.75 20.79
N LEU A 307 0.15 -13.61 21.22
CA LEU A 307 1.60 -13.45 21.42
C LEU A 307 2.14 -14.37 22.51
N LEU A 308 1.42 -14.52 23.63
CA LEU A 308 1.78 -15.45 24.71
C LEU A 308 1.64 -16.93 24.30
N GLY A 309 0.93 -17.21 23.21
CA GLY A 309 0.86 -18.55 22.62
C GLY A 309 2.05 -18.90 21.74
N HIS A 310 2.92 -17.94 21.42
CA HIS A 310 4.10 -18.13 20.57
C HIS A 310 5.37 -18.24 21.42
N ASP A 311 6.11 -19.34 21.21
CA ASP A 311 7.46 -19.64 21.71
C ASP A 311 7.74 -19.33 23.21
N PRO A 312 7.76 -20.36 24.09
CA PRO A 312 7.98 -20.18 25.53
C PRO A 312 9.36 -19.61 25.89
N LEU A 313 10.29 -19.51 24.93
CA LEU A 313 11.61 -18.93 25.13
C LEU A 313 11.67 -17.42 24.96
N GLN A 314 10.62 -16.79 24.41
CA GLN A 314 10.60 -15.34 24.22
C GLN A 314 10.20 -14.60 25.51
N PRO A 315 10.84 -13.45 25.82
CA PRO A 315 10.44 -12.65 26.97
C PRO A 315 9.02 -12.12 26.85
N GLU A 316 8.14 -12.66 27.69
CA GLU A 316 6.72 -12.35 27.65
C GLU A 316 6.34 -11.16 28.54
N LEU A 317 5.71 -10.14 27.95
CA LEU A 317 5.07 -9.06 28.71
C LEU A 317 3.62 -9.43 29.05
N ARG A 318 3.41 -10.00 30.24
CA ARG A 318 2.09 -10.33 30.77
C ARG A 318 1.50 -9.13 31.51
N LEU A 319 0.39 -8.62 31.00
CA LEU A 319 -0.36 -7.50 31.57
C LEU A 319 -1.79 -7.98 31.79
N PRO A 320 -2.48 -7.59 32.88
CA PRO A 320 -3.87 -7.95 33.13
C PRO A 320 -4.80 -7.11 32.24
N LEU A 321 -4.80 -7.37 30.92
CA LEU A 321 -5.60 -6.64 29.94
C LEU A 321 -7.02 -7.19 29.86
N THR A 322 -8.01 -6.31 29.95
CA THR A 322 -9.41 -6.58 29.59
C THR A 322 -9.84 -5.71 28.41
N ALA A 323 -10.96 -6.05 27.77
CA ALA A 323 -11.53 -5.28 26.65
C ALA A 323 -12.20 -3.96 27.12
N SER A 324 -11.48 -3.13 27.87
CA SER A 324 -11.97 -1.86 28.42
C SER A 324 -10.93 -0.75 28.32
N LEU A 325 -11.39 0.49 28.09
CA LEU A 325 -10.52 1.67 28.05
C LEU A 325 -9.75 1.87 29.36
N ALA A 326 -10.40 1.64 30.50
CA ALA A 326 -9.79 1.79 31.81
C ALA A 326 -8.62 0.81 32.01
N SER A 327 -8.77 -0.44 31.58
CA SER A 327 -7.69 -1.43 31.60
C SER A 327 -6.55 -1.03 30.67
N SER A 328 -6.84 -0.63 29.43
CA SER A 328 -5.82 -0.20 28.48
C SER A 328 -5.05 1.01 28.98
N ALA A 329 -5.74 2.02 29.53
CA ALA A 329 -5.10 3.22 30.08
C ALA A 329 -4.23 2.90 31.31
N ARG A 330 -4.71 2.04 32.21
CA ARG A 330 -3.97 1.62 33.41
C ARG A 330 -2.68 0.88 33.08
N ASN A 331 -2.70 0.05 32.04
CA ASN A 331 -1.57 -0.79 31.65
C ASN A 331 -0.67 -0.16 30.58
N ALA A 332 -1.08 0.94 29.93
CA ALA A 332 -0.32 1.59 28.87
C ALA A 332 1.10 2.03 29.28
N PRO A 333 1.34 2.59 30.49
CA PRO A 333 2.70 2.95 30.91
C PRO A 333 3.62 1.73 31.00
N ALA A 334 3.14 0.62 31.57
CA ALA A 334 3.90 -0.63 31.69
C ALA A 334 4.14 -1.27 30.31
N ALA A 335 3.14 -1.23 29.43
CA ALA A 335 3.28 -1.67 28.04
C ALA A 335 4.36 -0.88 27.29
N ALA A 336 4.33 0.46 27.39
CA ALA A 336 5.31 1.32 26.75
C ALA A 336 6.71 1.07 27.31
N LEU A 337 6.87 1.05 28.63
CA LEU A 337 8.15 0.77 29.27
C LEU A 337 8.68 -0.61 28.87
N GLY A 338 7.83 -1.63 28.86
CA GLY A 338 8.18 -2.98 28.42
C GLY A 338 8.68 -3.00 26.98
N THR A 339 7.97 -2.38 26.04
CA THR A 339 8.37 -2.31 24.62
C THR A 339 9.72 -1.64 24.40
N PHE A 340 10.07 -0.62 25.19
CA PHE A 340 11.33 0.10 25.03
C PHE A 340 12.51 -0.48 25.81
N THR A 341 12.23 -1.24 26.88
CA THR A 341 13.29 -1.76 27.76
C THR A 341 13.57 -3.24 27.57
N ARG A 342 12.65 -4.02 26.98
CA ARG A 342 12.82 -5.44 26.74
C ARG A 342 13.35 -5.75 25.33
N PRO A 343 14.03 -6.90 25.13
CA PRO A 343 14.41 -7.87 26.16
C PRO A 343 15.50 -7.31 27.08
N TRP A 344 15.41 -7.63 28.38
CA TRP A 344 16.54 -7.35 29.28
C TRP A 344 17.75 -8.23 28.91
N PRO A 345 18.99 -7.81 29.21
CA PRO A 345 20.19 -8.59 28.87
C PRO A 345 20.18 -10.03 29.40
N TRP A 346 19.41 -10.29 30.46
CA TRP A 346 19.23 -11.62 31.06
C TRP A 346 17.96 -12.35 30.61
N GLU A 347 17.13 -11.74 29.75
CA GLU A 347 15.89 -12.31 29.21
C GLU A 347 16.09 -13.05 27.87
N GLY A 348 17.33 -13.45 27.55
CA GLY A 348 17.65 -14.23 26.35
C GLY A 348 18.86 -15.13 26.56
N THR A 349 18.62 -16.37 27.00
CA THR A 349 19.65 -17.43 27.11
C THR A 349 19.12 -18.76 26.59
N GLY A 350 18.55 -18.76 25.39
CA GLY A 350 18.12 -19.95 24.66
C GLY A 350 18.71 -19.98 23.27
#